data_AF-A0A7X6AQC9-F1
#
_entry.id   AF-A0A7X6AQC9-F1
#
_cell.length_a   1.000
_cell.length_b   1.000
_cell.length_c   1.000
_cell.angle_alpha   90.00
_cell.angle_beta   90.00
_cell.angle_gamma   90.00
#
_symmetry.space_group_name_H-M   'P 1'
#
loop_
_entity.id
_entity.type
_entity.pdbx_description
1 polymer ?
#
loop_
_entity_poly.entity_id
_entity_poly.type
_entity_poly.pdbx_seq_one_letter_code
_entity_poly.pdbx_strand_id
1 'polypeptide(L)' 'LAVNFVLNYEEGAEYSIADGDGHTDASLSEVATPRVPRGDRDLGAESMFEYGSRVGFWRIHRLFRDHGLPL' A
#
# COMPACT_ATOMS: atom_id res chain seq x y z
N LEU A 1 27.88 -6.24 -11.90
CA LEU A 1 26.41 -6.13 -11.69
C LEU A 1 26.19 -5.05 -10.63
N ALA A 2 25.29 -4.10 -10.88
CA ALA A 2 24.83 -3.14 -9.87
C ALA A 2 23.34 -3.44 -9.60
N VAL A 3 22.95 -3.44 -8.33
CA VAL A 3 21.57 -3.70 -7.90
C VAL A 3 21.06 -2.44 -7.20
N ASN A 4 19.86 -2.01 -7.56
CA ASN A 4 19.17 -0.88 -6.96
C ASN A 4 17.82 -1.35 -6.42
N PHE A 5 17.62 -1.24 -5.10
CA PHE A 5 16.34 -1.55 -4.46
C PHE A 5 15.50 -0.29 -4.40
N VAL A 6 14.19 -0.41 -4.65
CA VAL A 6 13.22 0.68 -4.54
C VAL A 6 12.10 0.21 -3.63
N LEU A 7 11.82 0.99 -2.60
CA LEU A 7 10.67 0.81 -1.72
C LEU A 7 9.73 1.99 -1.94
N ASN A 8 8.62 1.72 -2.60
CA ASN A 8 7.54 2.70 -2.70
C ASN A 8 6.84 2.82 -1.34
N TYR A 9 6.41 4.03 -1.04
CA TYR A 9 5.54 4.32 0.09
C TYR A 9 4.39 5.15 -0.47
N GLU A 10 3.28 4.47 -0.74
CA GLU A 10 2.10 5.01 -1.43
C GLU A 10 0.88 4.99 -0.48
N GLU A 11 0.97 4.22 0.59
CA GLU A 11 -0.13 3.95 1.51
C GLU A 11 -0.50 5.19 2.33
N GLY A 12 -1.78 5.58 2.23
CA GLY A 12 -2.35 6.83 2.72
C GLY A 12 -2.51 7.91 1.65
N ALA A 13 -2.13 7.63 0.40
CA ALA A 13 -2.31 8.53 -0.75
C ALA A 13 -2.99 7.85 -1.95
N GLU A 14 -3.45 6.61 -1.78
CA GLU A 14 -4.29 5.90 -2.74
C GLU A 14 -5.65 6.59 -2.93
N TYR A 15 -6.34 6.27 -4.02
CA TYR A 15 -7.67 6.81 -4.25
C TYR A 15 -8.63 6.44 -3.12
N SER A 16 -9.26 7.47 -2.55
CA SER A 16 -10.02 7.37 -1.32
C SER A 16 -11.32 8.17 -1.39
N ILE A 17 -12.40 7.55 -0.93
CA ILE A 17 -13.69 8.24 -0.78
C ILE A 17 -13.59 9.36 0.25
N ALA A 18 -12.81 9.16 1.32
CA ALA A 18 -12.65 10.15 2.38
C ALA A 18 -11.90 11.40 1.91
N ASP A 19 -11.02 11.25 0.92
CA ASP A 19 -10.22 12.33 0.34
C ASP A 19 -10.90 12.99 -0.87
N GLY A 20 -12.08 12.50 -1.26
CA GLY A 20 -12.94 13.12 -2.28
C GLY A 20 -12.73 12.60 -3.70
N ASP A 21 -12.02 11.48 -3.87
CA ASP A 21 -11.71 10.92 -5.20
C ASP A 21 -12.90 10.20 -5.87
N GLY A 22 -13.99 10.01 -5.13
CA GLY A 22 -15.23 9.40 -5.64
C GLY A 22 -15.10 7.91 -5.99
N HIS A 23 -13.99 7.27 -5.64
CA HIS A 23 -13.81 5.82 -5.70
C HIS A 23 -12.73 5.37 -4.71
N THR A 24 -12.77 4.08 -4.36
CA THR A 24 -11.69 3.40 -3.64
C THR A 24 -10.69 2.83 -4.63
N ASP A 25 -9.39 2.85 -4.31
CA ASP A 25 -8.37 2.19 -5.12
C ASP A 25 -8.63 0.68 -5.22
N ALA A 26 -8.44 0.14 -6.43
CA ALA A 26 -8.67 -1.26 -6.76
C ALA A 26 -7.42 -1.96 -7.32
N SER A 27 -6.28 -1.27 -7.31
CA SER A 27 -5.02 -1.76 -7.81
C SER A 27 -4.11 -2.26 -6.67
N LEU A 28 -3.14 -3.10 -7.02
CA LEU A 28 -2.03 -3.52 -6.15
C LEU A 28 -2.42 -4.04 -4.74
N SER A 29 -3.64 -4.58 -4.61
CA SER A 29 -4.12 -5.22 -3.38
C SER A 29 -4.19 -6.74 -3.51
N GLU A 30 -4.45 -7.45 -2.40
CA GLU A 30 -4.62 -8.92 -2.39
C GLU A 30 -5.88 -9.39 -3.15
N VAL A 31 -6.74 -8.44 -3.54
CA VAL A 31 -8.03 -8.73 -4.17
C VAL A 31 -8.00 -8.27 -5.62
N ALA A 32 -8.10 -9.22 -6.53
CA ALA A 32 -8.02 -8.95 -7.96
C ALA A 32 -9.23 -8.21 -8.56
N THR A 33 -10.33 -8.07 -7.82
CA THR A 33 -11.57 -7.45 -8.31
C THR A 33 -12.23 -6.64 -7.20
N PRO A 34 -12.76 -5.43 -7.49
CA PRO A 34 -13.48 -4.63 -6.51
C PRO A 34 -14.57 -5.43 -5.80
N ARG A 35 -14.68 -5.29 -4.48
CA ARG A 35 -15.70 -5.99 -3.68
C ARG A 35 -16.97 -5.17 -3.48
N VAL A 36 -16.91 -3.87 -3.78
CA VAL A 36 -18.02 -2.93 -3.67
C VAL A 36 -18.25 -2.22 -5.02
N PRO A 37 -19.47 -1.71 -5.27
CA PRO A 37 -19.74 -0.84 -6.42
C PRO A 37 -18.84 0.40 -6.45
N ARG A 38 -18.58 0.93 -7.65
CA ARG A 38 -17.83 2.19 -7.78
C ARG A 38 -18.60 3.33 -7.09
N GLY A 39 -17.89 4.13 -6.29
CA GLY A 39 -18.47 5.21 -5.50
C GLY A 39 -18.71 4.81 -4.04
N ASP A 40 -18.69 3.51 -3.74
CA ASP A 40 -18.75 3.03 -2.36
C ASP A 40 -17.34 2.89 -1.78
N ARG A 41 -17.28 3.00 -0.46
CA ARG A 41 -16.05 2.85 0.33
C ARG A 41 -15.76 1.37 0.57
N ASP A 42 -14.60 0.89 0.16
CA ASP A 42 -14.15 -0.49 0.43
C ASP A 42 -13.17 -0.52 1.62
N LEU A 43 -13.70 -0.75 2.82
CA LEU A 43 -12.88 -0.85 4.04
C LEU A 43 -11.89 -2.03 4.00
N GLY A 44 -12.17 -3.05 3.19
CA GLY A 44 -11.25 -4.15 2.98
C GLY A 44 -10.02 -3.69 2.20
N ALA A 45 -10.23 -2.90 1.14
CA ALA A 45 -9.15 -2.28 0.37
C ALA A 45 -8.30 -1.34 1.22
N GLU A 46 -8.92 -0.43 1.95
CA GLU A 46 -8.22 0.51 2.85
C GLU A 46 -7.40 -0.23 3.91
N SER A 47 -7.96 -1.27 4.54
CA SER A 47 -7.23 -2.07 5.52
C SER A 47 -5.97 -2.75 4.95
N MET A 48 -5.95 -3.05 3.65
CA MET A 48 -4.78 -3.63 2.99
C MET A 48 -3.67 -2.58 2.78
N PHE A 49 -4.02 -1.37 2.34
CA PHE A 49 -3.07 -0.25 2.27
C PHE A 49 -2.55 0.12 3.68
N GLU A 50 -3.43 0.19 4.68
CA GLU A 50 -3.03 0.46 6.06
C GLU A 50 -2.02 -0.56 6.60
N TYR A 51 -2.08 -1.83 6.18
CA TYR A 51 -1.08 -2.81 6.58
C TYR A 51 0.32 -2.43 6.10
N GLY A 52 0.45 -1.89 4.90
CA GLY A 52 1.71 -1.41 4.33
C GLY A 52 2.38 -0.36 5.22
N SER A 53 1.67 0.72 5.55
CA SER A 53 2.20 1.79 6.40
C SER A 53 2.38 1.39 7.87
N ARG A 54 1.47 0.58 8.41
CA ARG A 54 1.47 0.22 9.85
C ARG A 54 2.43 -0.91 10.19
N VAL A 55 2.63 -1.86 9.27
CA VAL A 55 3.37 -3.11 9.54
C VAL A 55 4.42 -3.40 8.47
N GLY A 56 4.03 -3.35 7.19
CA GLY A 56 4.86 -3.75 6.04
C GLY A 56 6.16 -2.96 5.94
N PHE A 57 6.06 -1.63 5.92
CA PHE A 57 7.19 -0.70 5.83
C PHE A 57 8.24 -1.00 6.92
N TRP A 58 7.81 -1.07 8.18
CA TRP A 58 8.72 -1.29 9.30
C TRP A 58 9.39 -2.66 9.26
N ARG A 59 8.72 -3.68 8.74
CA ARG A 59 9.33 -5.00 8.54
C ARG A 59 10.44 -4.94 7.49
N ILE A 60 10.18 -4.32 6.34
CA ILE A 60 11.15 -4.22 5.24
C ILE A 60 12.33 -3.31 5.65
N HIS A 61 12.06 -2.14 6.23
CA HIS A 61 13.09 -1.22 6.71
C HIS A 61 14.04 -1.89 7.72
N ARG A 62 13.52 -2.68 8.66
CA ARG A 62 14.36 -3.46 9.59
C ARG A 62 15.19 -4.50 8.86
N LEU A 63 14.61 -5.24 7.91
CA LEU A 63 15.33 -6.25 7.14
C LEU A 63 16.57 -5.68 6.43
N PHE A 64 16.44 -4.49 5.82
CA PHE A 64 17.57 -3.83 5.17
C PHE A 64 18.63 -3.36 6.17
N ARG A 65 18.21 -2.76 7.30
CA ARG A 65 19.15 -2.40 8.38
C ARG A 65 19.93 -3.60 8.91
N ASP A 66 19.25 -4.72 9.14
CA ASP A 66 19.86 -5.93 9.70
C ASP A 66 20.93 -6.53 8.77
N HIS A 67 20.78 -6.31 7.45
CA HIS A 67 21.75 -6.73 6.44
C HIS A 67 22.77 -5.64 6.05
N GLY A 68 22.70 -4.45 6.67
CA GLY A 68 23.56 -3.31 6.32
C GLY A 68 23.39 -2.83 4.87
N LEU A 69 22.20 -3.00 4.29
CA LEU A 69 21.89 -2.62 2.91
C LEU A 69 21.26 -1.22 2.84
N PRO A 70 21.55 -0.44 1.79
CA PRO A 70 20.89 0.85 1.57
C PRO A 70 19.45 0.65 1.06
N LEU A 71 18.58 1.58 1.48
CA LEU A 71 17.20 1.77 1.04
C LEU A 71 16.96 3.25 0.74
#